data_AF-A0A9E5C5V2-F1
#
_entry.id   AF-A0A9E5C5V2-F1
#
_cell.length_a   1.000
_cell.length_b   1.000
_cell.length_c   1.000
_cell.angle_alpha   90.00
_cell.angle_beta   90.00
_cell.angle_gamma   90.00
#
_symmetry.space_group_name_H-M   'P 1'
#
loop_
_entity.id
_entity.type
_entity.pdbx_description
1 polymer ?
#
loop_
_entity_poly.entity_id
_entity_poly.type
_entity_poly.pdbx_seq_one_letter_code
_entity_poly.pdbx_strand_id
1 'polypeptide(L)'
;MPVYLLHGDSFLVPKRLDELIAEVGASDVLEANRHRLIGSQTKPGELLSMCNALPFMDDYRLVIVEGLLGTAESQGRGRGRGRGRGSSENSGVASQWQV
;
A
#
# COMPACT_ATOMS: atom_id res chain seq x y z
N MET A 1 -0.16 -6.04 15.01
CA MET A 1 -0.36 -6.18 13.55
C MET A 1 0.99 -5.89 12.88
N PRO A 2 1.68 -6.91 12.34
CA PRO A 2 2.94 -6.68 11.65
C PRO A 2 2.70 -5.97 10.31
N VAL A 3 3.62 -5.08 9.93
CA VAL A 3 3.60 -4.36 8.65
C VAL A 3 4.98 -4.54 8.02
N TYR A 4 4.99 -4.86 6.73
CA TYR A 4 6.20 -5.07 5.95
C TYR A 4 6.20 -4.15 4.73
N LEU A 5 7.34 -3.53 4.45
CA LEU A 5 7.55 -2.76 3.23
C LEU A 5 8.61 -3.46 2.39
N LEU A 6 8.22 -3.93 1.20
CA LEU A 6 9.13 -4.52 0.23
C LEU A 6 9.37 -3.53 -0.90
N HIS A 7 10.65 -3.24 -1.17
CA HIS A 7 11.07 -2.39 -2.28
C HIS A 7 12.32 -2.98 -2.93
N GLY A 8 12.47 -2.81 -4.25
CA GLY A 8 13.56 -3.42 -5.01
C GLY A 8 13.19 -3.64 -6.47
N ASP A 9 13.84 -4.61 -7.10
CA ASP A 9 13.58 -4.98 -8.49
C ASP A 9 12.37 -5.91 -8.67
N SER A 10 11.99 -6.15 -9.92
CA SER A 10 10.84 -6.97 -10.30
C SER A 10 11.01 -8.47 -10.06
N PHE A 11 12.19 -8.93 -9.64
CA PHE A 11 12.48 -10.35 -9.40
C PHE A 11 12.57 -10.66 -7.90
N LEU A 12 13.34 -9.88 -7.14
CA LEU A 12 13.58 -10.07 -5.72
C LEU A 12 12.36 -9.72 -4.87
N VAL A 13 11.57 -8.70 -5.26
CA VAL A 13 10.39 -8.29 -4.49
C VAL A 13 9.31 -9.38 -4.46
N PRO A 14 8.87 -9.95 -5.60
CA PRO A 14 7.92 -11.07 -5.59
C PRO A 14 8.46 -12.29 -4.83
N LYS A 15 9.73 -12.63 -5.03
CA LYS A 15 10.36 -13.75 -4.33
C LYS A 15 10.32 -13.57 -2.81
N ARG A 16 10.68 -12.38 -2.31
CA ARG A 16 10.67 -12.08 -0.87
C ARG A 16 9.24 -12.05 -0.31
N LEU A 17 8.26 -11.61 -1.09
CA LEU A 17 6.85 -11.65 -0.70
C LEU A 17 6.38 -13.09 -0.47
N ASP A 18 6.71 -14.01 -1.38
CA ASP A 18 6.35 -15.43 -1.26
C ASP A 18 7.01 -16.08 -0.04
N GLU A 19 8.31 -15.82 0.17
CA GLU A 19 9.04 -16.29 1.36
C GLU A 19 8.41 -15.76 2.65
N LEU A 20 8.07 -14.46 2.68
CA LEU A 20 7.47 -13.83 3.86
C LEU A 20 6.08 -14.42 4.18
N ILE A 21 5.24 -14.65 3.16
CA ILE A 21 3.93 -15.28 3.34
C ILE A 21 4.07 -16.66 3.98
N ALA A 22 5.08 -17.44 3.57
CA ALA A 22 5.37 -18.74 4.18
C ALA A 22 5.91 -18.61 5.61
N GLU A 23 6.85 -17.69 5.85
CA GLU A 23 7.45 -17.44 7.18
C GLU A 23 6.40 -17.03 8.23
N VAL A 24 5.40 -16.24 7.85
CA VAL A 24 4.34 -15.79 8.76
C VAL A 24 3.15 -16.75 8.85
N GLY A 25 3.22 -17.91 8.19
CA GLY A 25 2.13 -18.90 8.18
C GLY A 25 0.88 -18.45 7.41
N ALA A 26 1.01 -17.45 6.53
CA ALA A 26 -0.11 -16.90 5.76
C ALA A 26 -0.39 -17.67 4.45
N SER A 27 0.29 -18.81 4.24
CA SER A 27 0.08 -19.69 3.10
C SER A 27 -1.33 -20.28 3.04
N ASP A 28 -1.92 -20.58 4.21
CA ASP A 28 -3.22 -21.26 4.32
C ASP A 28 -4.38 -20.31 4.60
N VAL A 29 -4.14 -18.99 4.59
CA VAL A 29 -5.17 -17.97 4.81
C VAL A 29 -6.25 -18.10 3.75
N LEU A 30 -7.51 -18.13 4.20
CA LEU A 30 -8.67 -18.26 3.32
C LEU A 30 -8.71 -17.14 2.29
N GLU A 31 -9.11 -17.45 1.05
CA GLU A 31 -9.18 -16.47 -0.05
C GLU A 31 -10.04 -15.24 0.31
N ALA A 32 -11.10 -15.43 1.12
CA ALA A 32 -11.94 -14.34 1.62
C ALA A 32 -11.19 -13.29 2.46
N ASN A 33 -10.03 -13.66 3.02
CA ASN A 33 -9.16 -12.81 3.84
C ASN A 33 -7.92 -12.34 3.08
N ARG A 34 -7.79 -12.64 1.78
CA ARG A 34 -6.68 -12.23 0.93
C ARG A 34 -7.11 -11.06 0.04
N HIS A 35 -6.36 -9.98 0.10
CA HIS A 35 -6.64 -8.78 -0.67
C HIS A 35 -5.38 -8.29 -1.36
N ARG A 36 -5.47 -8.04 -2.68
CA ARG A 36 -4.39 -7.45 -3.47
C ARG A 36 -4.89 -6.15 -4.08
N LEU A 37 -4.22 -5.06 -3.76
CA LEU A 37 -4.62 -3.70 -4.08
C LEU A 37 -3.55 -3.02 -4.91
N ILE A 38 -3.96 -2.14 -5.82
CA ILE A 38 -3.04 -1.29 -6.58
C ILE A 38 -2.96 0.07 -5.89
N GLY A 39 -1.76 0.46 -5.45
CA GLY A 39 -1.53 1.66 -4.65
C GLY A 39 -2.05 2.94 -5.30
N SER A 40 -1.92 3.08 -6.62
CA SER A 40 -2.45 4.25 -7.36
C SER A 40 -3.98 4.35 -7.39
N GLN A 41 -4.68 3.25 -7.08
CA GLN A 41 -6.14 3.16 -7.05
C GLN A 41 -6.69 3.06 -5.61
N THR A 42 -5.81 2.93 -4.62
CA THR A 42 -6.19 2.67 -3.22
C THR A 42 -6.25 3.96 -2.44
N LYS A 43 -7.35 4.19 -1.73
CA LYS A 43 -7.47 5.32 -0.80
C LYS A 43 -7.02 4.92 0.62
N PRO A 44 -6.38 5.82 1.39
CA PRO A 44 -5.89 5.47 2.73
C PRO A 44 -6.98 5.02 3.70
N GLY A 45 -8.14 5.69 3.69
CA GLY A 45 -9.29 5.30 4.51
C GLY A 45 -9.90 3.93 4.14
N GLU A 46 -9.85 3.56 2.86
CA GLU A 46 -10.29 2.24 2.37
C GLU A 46 -9.33 1.15 2.84
N LEU A 47 -8.02 1.36 2.67
CA LEU A 47 -7.00 0.44 3.18
C LEU A 47 -7.12 0.25 4.70
N LEU A 48 -7.30 1.34 5.45
CA LEU A 48 -7.48 1.28 6.90
C LEU A 48 -8.75 0.50 7.28
N SER A 49 -9.86 0.74 6.58
CA SER A 49 -11.11 0.00 6.80
C SER A 49 -10.94 -1.50 6.53
N MET A 50 -10.19 -1.86 5.49
CA MET A 50 -9.85 -3.25 5.20
C MET A 50 -8.93 -3.87 6.26
N CYS A 51 -7.94 -3.14 6.77
CA CYS A 51 -7.07 -3.66 7.83
C CYS A 51 -7.80 -3.84 9.17
N ASN A 52 -8.81 -3.01 9.46
CA ASN A 52 -9.55 -3.03 10.73
C ASN A 52 -10.71 -4.04 10.77
N ALA A 53 -11.16 -4.55 9.63
CA ALA A 53 -12.25 -5.52 9.62
C ALA A 53 -11.80 -6.90 10.14
N LEU A 54 -12.67 -7.55 10.92
CA LEU A 54 -12.41 -8.89 11.46
C LEU A 54 -12.17 -9.90 10.32
N PRO A 55 -11.13 -10.75 10.40
CA PRO A 55 -10.95 -11.85 9.46
C PRO A 55 -12.14 -12.82 9.51
N PHE A 56 -12.55 -13.34 8.35
CA PHE A 56 -13.64 -14.29 8.21
C PHE A 56 -13.16 -15.71 8.51
N MET A 57 -13.68 -16.33 9.58
CA MET A 57 -13.40 -17.73 9.96
C MET A 57 -11.90 -18.10 9.99
N ASP A 58 -11.04 -17.14 10.32
CA ASP A 58 -9.59 -17.26 10.27
C ASP A 58 -8.99 -16.32 11.34
N ASP A 59 -7.74 -16.55 11.69
CA ASP A 59 -7.02 -15.72 12.66
C ASP A 59 -6.36 -14.50 11.99
N TYR A 60 -6.17 -14.56 10.67
CA TYR A 60 -5.37 -13.59 9.92
C TYR A 60 -6.07 -13.06 8.67
N ARG A 61 -5.70 -11.83 8.30
CA ARG A 61 -6.04 -11.18 7.03
C ARG A 61 -4.76 -10.73 6.34
N LEU A 62 -4.61 -11.09 5.07
CA LEU A 62 -3.47 -10.71 4.24
C LEU A 62 -3.88 -9.59 3.29
N VAL A 63 -3.30 -8.41 3.48
CA VAL A 63 -3.50 -7.25 2.59
C VAL A 63 -2.18 -6.90 1.93
N ILE A 64 -2.13 -6.98 0.61
CA ILE A 64 -0.96 -6.68 -0.21
C ILE A 64 -1.27 -5.44 -1.05
N VAL A 65 -0.44 -4.40 -0.94
CA VAL A 65 -0.58 -3.17 -1.74
C VAL A 65 0.62 -3.02 -2.68
N GLU A 66 0.38 -3.10 -3.97
CA GLU A 66 1.42 -3.01 -5.00
C GLU A 66 1.59 -1.57 -5.49
N GLY A 67 2.83 -1.17 -5.77
CA GLY A 67 3.10 0.17 -6.34
C GLY A 67 2.77 1.34 -5.40
N LEU A 68 2.62 1.09 -4.09
CA LEU A 68 2.27 2.11 -3.10
C LEU A 68 3.29 3.26 -3.07
N LEU A 69 4.58 2.95 -3.06
CA LEU A 69 5.66 3.95 -3.02
C LEU A 69 5.64 4.90 -4.24
N GLY A 70 5.21 4.41 -5.40
CA GLY A 70 5.08 5.22 -6.62
C GLY A 70 4.06 6.35 -6.49
N THR A 71 3.08 6.24 -5.59
CA THR A 71 2.09 7.30 -5.35
C THR A 71 2.72 8.54 -4.72
N ALA A 72 3.72 8.37 -3.85
CA ALA A 72 4.45 9.47 -3.22
C ALA A 72 5.48 10.12 -4.17
N GLU A 73 6.10 9.34 -5.06
CA GLU A 73 7.13 9.84 -5.99
C GLU A 73 6.56 10.72 -7.11
N SER A 74 5.32 10.48 -7.55
CA SER A 74 4.64 11.28 -8.58
C SER A 74 4.59 12.79 -8.26
N GLN A 75 4.69 13.15 -6.97
CA GLN A 75 4.76 14.52 -6.47
C GLN A 75 6.07 15.26 -6.85
N GLY A 76 7.18 14.54 -7.00
CA GLY A 76 8.51 15.14 -7.15
C GLY A 76 8.87 15.61 -8.56
N ARG A 77 8.26 15.03 -9.60
CA ARG A 77 8.66 15.26 -11.01
C ARG A 77 7.80 16.28 -11.78
N GLY A 78 6.67 16.73 -11.22
CA GLY A 78 5.73 17.62 -11.92
C GLY A 78 5.89 19.14 -11.69
N ARG A 79 6.74 19.60 -10.77
CA ARG A 79 6.78 21.01 -10.32
C ARG A 79 7.77 21.93 -11.04
N GLY A 80 8.39 21.47 -12.12
CA GLY A 80 9.49 22.15 -12.81
C GLY A 80 9.15 22.79 -14.15
N ARG A 81 8.03 23.52 -14.31
CA ARG A 81 7.84 24.52 -15.41
C ARG A 81 6.50 25.26 -15.25
N GLY A 82 6.51 26.39 -14.56
CA GLY A 82 5.35 27.29 -14.50
C GLY A 82 5.47 28.36 -13.44
N ARG A 83 5.94 29.54 -13.82
CA ARG A 83 5.83 30.78 -13.03
C ARG A 83 4.35 31.05 -12.75
N GLY A 84 3.96 31.13 -11.48
CA GLY A 84 2.62 31.59 -11.08
C GLY A 84 2.43 31.50 -9.57
N ARG A 85 2.44 32.66 -8.90
CA ARG A 85 2.08 32.81 -7.49
C ARG A 85 0.65 32.34 -7.27
N GLY A 86 0.47 31.37 -6.39
CA GLY A 86 -0.80 30.97 -5.82
C GLY A 86 -0.51 30.06 -4.64
N SER A 87 -0.82 30.52 -3.43
CA SER A 87 -0.77 29.71 -2.21
C SER A 87 -1.83 28.62 -2.31
N SER A 88 -1.49 27.49 -2.92
CA SER A 88 -2.34 26.31 -2.88
C SER A 88 -1.91 25.51 -1.65
N GLU A 89 -2.84 25.39 -0.71
CA GLU A 89 -2.75 24.53 0.47
C GLU A 89 -2.17 23.17 0.10
N ASN A 90 -1.40 22.61 1.01
CA ASN A 90 -0.67 21.36 0.87
C ASN A 90 -1.64 20.16 0.82
N SER A 91 -2.45 20.05 -0.23
CA SER A 91 -3.33 18.92 -0.52
C SER A 91 -2.58 17.87 -1.36
N GLY A 92 -1.38 17.49 -0.92
CA GLY A 92 -0.59 16.44 -1.55
C GLY A 92 -1.19 15.06 -1.26
N VAL A 93 -0.84 14.06 -2.08
CA VAL A 93 -1.15 12.64 -1.79
C VAL A 93 -0.64 12.25 -0.40
N ALA A 94 0.51 12.78 0.03
CA ALA A 94 1.02 12.61 1.39
C ALA A 94 0.04 13.09 2.49
N SER A 95 -0.74 14.15 2.22
CA SER A 95 -1.78 14.64 3.14
C SER A 95 -3.01 13.73 3.14
N GLN A 96 -3.26 12.96 2.08
CA GLN A 96 -4.29 11.91 2.08
C GLN A 96 -3.90 10.73 2.98
N TRP A 97 -2.59 10.45 3.11
CA TRP A 97 -2.05 9.40 3.98
C TRP A 97 -1.87 9.83 5.44
N GLN A 98 -2.17 11.09 5.79
CA GLN A 98 -2.26 11.55 7.17
C GLN A 98 -3.65 11.15 7.71
N VAL A 99 -3.75 9.94 8.26
CA VAL A 99 -4.94 9.43 8.93
C VAL A 99 -4.75 9.51 10.44
#